data_AF-A0A9D3V614-F1
#
_entry.id   AF-A0A9D3V614-F1
#
_cell.length_a   1.000
_cell.length_b   1.000
_cell.length_c   1.000
_cell.angle_alpha   90.00
_cell.angle_beta   90.00
_cell.angle_gamma   90.00
#
_symmetry.space_group_name_H-M   'P 1'
#
loop_
_entity.id
_entity.type
_entity.pdbx_description
1 polymer ?
#
loop_
_entity_poly.entity_id
_entity_poly.type
_entity_poly.pdbx_seq_one_letter_code
_entity_poly.pdbx_strand_id
1 'polypeptide(L)'
;MDIWYILTFFFLLGKVNFLDIGYIFINFLTLFPLVHHGLLFVPIGYTFGDDMSKIDFIHGGSPYGAGVYAGDGTREPIEIELALAEHQGKYVAGVAKRLSQG
;
A
#
# COMPACT_ATOMS: atom_id res chain seq x y z
N MET A 1 14.36 -5.56 17.45
CA MET A 1 14.60 -4.13 17.22
C MET A 1 13.48 -3.66 16.32
N ASP A 2 12.52 -2.91 16.86
CA ASP A 2 11.31 -2.54 16.14
C ASP A 2 11.64 -1.54 15.01
N ILE A 3 10.92 -1.62 13.89
CA ILE A 3 11.15 -0.80 12.69
C ILE A 3 11.07 0.70 13.02
N TRP A 4 10.33 1.04 14.08
CA TRP A 4 10.23 2.36 14.69
C TRP A 4 11.57 2.95 15.14
N TYR A 5 12.43 2.15 15.77
CA TYR A 5 13.74 2.64 16.20
C TYR A 5 14.65 2.92 15.00
N ILE A 6 14.53 2.12 13.95
CA ILE A 6 15.33 2.26 12.73
C ILE A 6 14.92 3.52 11.96
N LEU A 7 13.62 3.73 11.76
CA LEU A 7 13.11 4.92 11.06
C LEU A 7 13.35 6.22 11.84
N THR A 8 13.15 6.19 13.16
CA THR A 8 13.47 7.35 14.03
C THR A 8 14.96 7.67 13.97
N PHE A 9 15.83 6.65 13.98
CA PHE A 9 17.27 6.81 13.84
C PHE A 9 17.66 7.44 12.50
N PHE A 10 17.09 7.01 11.37
CA PHE A 10 17.40 7.59 10.06
C PHE A 10 16.80 8.98 9.84
N PHE A 11 15.64 9.27 10.43
CA PHE A 11 15.09 10.62 10.49
C PHE A 11 15.98 11.58 11.28
N LEU A 12 16.46 11.16 12.46
CA LEU A 12 17.41 11.94 13.28
C LEU A 12 18.75 12.17 12.56
N LEU A 13 19.14 11.27 11.66
CA LEU A 13 20.32 11.43 10.81
C LEU A 13 20.06 12.29 9.56
N GLY A 14 18.85 12.83 9.38
CA GLY A 14 18.47 13.64 8.21
C GLY A 14 18.49 12.87 6.90
N LYS A 15 18.46 11.53 6.95
CA LYS A 15 18.56 10.66 5.77
C LYS A 15 17.20 10.26 5.17
N VAL A 16 16.10 10.63 5.83
CA VAL A 16 14.73 10.33 5.40
C VAL A 16 13.85 11.54 5.70
N ASN A 17 13.07 12.01 4.72
CA ASN A 17 12.21 13.17 4.90
C ASN A 17 10.87 12.77 5.53
N PHE A 18 10.19 13.72 6.19
CA PHE A 18 8.88 13.48 6.82
C PHE A 18 7.83 12.94 5.83
N LEU A 19 7.90 13.37 4.56
CA LEU A 19 7.01 12.89 3.50
C LEU A 19 7.26 11.42 3.14
N ASP A 20 8.52 10.97 3.14
CA ASP A 20 8.89 9.57 2.89
C ASP A 20 8.43 8.65 4.04
N ILE A 21 8.41 9.19 5.27
CA ILE A 21 7.86 8.52 6.45
C ILE A 21 6.34 8.44 6.37
N GLY A 22 5.67 9.42 5.77
CA GLY A 22 4.20 9.51 5.74
C GLY A 22 3.50 8.27 5.17
N TYR A 23 4.02 7.68 4.08
CA TYR A 23 3.41 6.50 3.47
C TYR A 23 3.58 5.23 4.33
N ILE A 24 4.76 5.05 4.93
CA ILE A 24 5.03 3.95 5.87
C ILE A 24 4.20 4.13 7.15
N PHE A 25 4.08 5.37 7.62
CA PHE A 25 3.35 5.74 8.83
C PHE A 25 1.85 5.55 8.68
N ILE A 26 1.24 5.93 7.54
CA ILE A 26 -0.20 5.73 7.30
C ILE A 26 -0.55 4.25 7.25
N ASN A 27 0.25 3.44 6.54
CA ASN A 27 0.02 1.99 6.51
C ASN A 27 0.16 1.39 7.91
N PHE A 28 1.17 1.78 8.68
CA PHE A 28 1.32 1.29 10.05
C PHE A 28 0.18 1.76 10.98
N LEU A 29 -0.21 3.03 10.94
CA LEU A 29 -1.24 3.58 11.80
C LEU A 29 -2.64 3.02 11.50
N THR A 30 -2.91 2.65 10.26
CA THR A 30 -4.24 2.14 9.87
C THR A 30 -4.34 0.62 9.96
N LEU A 31 -3.31 -0.11 9.53
CA LEU A 31 -3.36 -1.58 9.51
C LEU A 31 -3.31 -2.19 10.91
N PHE A 32 -2.43 -1.70 11.79
CA PHE A 32 -2.22 -2.33 13.08
C PHE A 32 -3.47 -2.27 13.96
N PRO A 33 -4.17 -1.14 14.12
CA PRO A 33 -5.43 -1.11 14.87
C PRO A 33 -6.50 -2.04 14.28
N LEU A 34 -6.62 -2.13 12.96
CA LEU A 34 -7.58 -3.04 12.31
C LEU A 34 -7.27 -4.51 12.61
N VAL A 35 -6.00 -4.90 12.57
CA VAL A 35 -5.59 -6.26 12.94
C VAL A 35 -5.81 -6.52 14.44
N HIS A 36 -5.65 -5.52 15.32
CA HIS A 36 -6.00 -5.64 16.75
C HIS A 36 -7.51 -5.86 16.96
N HIS A 37 -8.36 -5.31 16.09
CA HIS A 37 -9.80 -5.60 16.08
C HIS A 37 -10.16 -6.98 15.50
N GLY A 38 -9.15 -7.79 15.13
CA GLY A 38 -9.36 -9.12 14.57
C GLY A 38 -9.70 -9.14 13.09
N LEU A 39 -9.52 -8.01 12.37
CA LEU A 39 -9.69 -8.00 10.92
C LEU A 39 -8.49 -8.67 10.25
N LEU A 40 -8.78 -9.52 9.26
CA LEU A 40 -7.76 -10.15 8.43
C LEU A 40 -7.21 -9.12 7.42
N PHE A 41 -5.89 -8.89 7.45
CA PHE A 41 -5.22 -8.13 6.41
C PHE A 41 -4.90 -9.01 5.20
N VAL A 42 -5.33 -8.58 4.01
CA VAL A 42 -5.16 -9.31 2.74
C VAL A 42 -4.32 -8.46 1.77
N PRO A 43 -2.99 -8.63 1.71
CA PRO A 43 -2.15 -7.98 0.72
C PRO A 43 -2.33 -8.64 -0.66
N ILE A 44 -2.24 -7.84 -1.72
CA ILE A 44 -2.33 -8.34 -3.11
C ILE A 44 -1.02 -8.97 -3.60
N GLY A 45 0.11 -8.71 -2.93
CA GLY A 45 1.42 -9.19 -3.36
C GLY A 45 1.76 -8.67 -4.77
N TYR A 46 2.57 -9.41 -5.52
CA TYR A 46 2.87 -9.11 -6.94
C TYR A 46 1.90 -9.76 -7.94
N THR A 47 0.67 -10.07 -7.51
CA THR A 47 -0.32 -10.79 -8.35
C THR A 47 -0.85 -9.97 -9.53
N PHE A 48 -0.63 -8.65 -9.53
CA PHE A 48 -0.93 -7.76 -10.64
C PHE A 48 0.10 -7.87 -11.79
N GLY A 49 1.18 -8.65 -11.61
CA GLY A 49 2.14 -8.97 -12.66
C GLY A 49 3.09 -7.81 -13.00
N ASP A 50 3.58 -7.84 -14.23
CA ASP A 50 4.61 -6.93 -14.75
C ASP A 50 4.17 -5.45 -14.70
N ASP A 51 2.87 -5.19 -14.73
CA ASP A 51 2.31 -3.84 -14.61
C ASP A 51 2.66 -3.17 -13.27
N MET A 52 2.90 -3.94 -12.21
CA MET A 52 3.29 -3.39 -10.91
C MET A 52 4.76 -2.96 -10.84
N SER A 53 5.61 -3.44 -11.75
CA SER A 53 7.04 -3.11 -11.82
C SER A 53 7.41 -2.23 -13.02
N LYS A 54 6.42 -1.72 -13.76
CA LYS A 54 6.63 -0.82 -14.89
C LYS A 54 7.25 0.50 -14.44
N ILE A 55 8.35 0.89 -15.07
CA ILE A 55 9.07 2.13 -14.76
C ILE A 55 8.91 3.20 -15.86
N ASP A 56 8.12 2.92 -16.90
CA ASP A 56 7.94 3.80 -18.05
C ASP A 56 7.22 5.11 -17.69
N PHE A 57 6.38 5.07 -16.66
CA PHE A 57 5.64 6.21 -16.14
C PHE A 57 5.52 6.11 -14.62
N ILE A 58 5.49 7.25 -13.94
CA ILE A 58 5.29 7.29 -12.49
C ILE A 58 3.87 6.83 -12.17
N HIS A 59 3.76 5.77 -11.38
CA HIS A 59 2.51 5.25 -10.86
C HIS A 59 2.63 4.91 -9.37
N GLY A 60 1.52 4.98 -8.65
CA GLY A 60 1.41 4.52 -7.28
C GLY A 60 1.13 3.01 -7.18
N GLY A 61 1.11 2.52 -5.94
CA GLY A 61 0.81 1.13 -5.61
C GLY A 61 2.02 0.35 -5.12
N SER A 62 1.77 -0.71 -4.36
CA SER A 62 2.79 -1.59 -3.81
C SER A 62 2.22 -2.99 -3.57
N PRO A 63 3.05 -3.99 -3.22
CA PRO A 63 2.56 -5.31 -2.83
C PRO A 63 1.59 -5.31 -1.64
N TYR A 64 1.58 -4.22 -0.86
CA TYR A 64 0.68 -4.05 0.28
C TYR A 64 -0.72 -3.56 -0.12
N GLY A 65 -0.88 -3.00 -1.33
CA GLY A 65 -2.15 -2.47 -1.83
C GLY A 65 -1.98 -1.46 -2.95
N ALA A 66 -3.08 -1.19 -3.65
CA ALA A 66 -3.20 -0.15 -4.65
C ALA A 66 -2.98 1.24 -4.06
N GLY A 67 -2.49 2.15 -4.88
CA GLY A 67 -2.26 3.53 -4.51
C GLY A 67 -2.14 4.39 -5.75
N VAL A 68 -2.34 5.70 -5.58
CA VAL A 68 -2.26 6.71 -6.64
C VAL A 68 -1.16 7.70 -6.29
N TYR A 69 -0.32 8.03 -7.27
CA TYR A 69 0.60 9.15 -7.13
C TYR A 69 -0.14 10.48 -7.39
N ALA A 70 -0.32 11.30 -6.35
CA ALA A 70 -1.11 12.52 -6.46
C ALA A 70 -0.36 13.72 -7.08
N GLY A 71 0.98 13.67 -7.18
CA GLY A 71 1.77 14.82 -7.62
C GLY A 71 1.56 16.05 -6.74
N ASP A 72 1.16 17.17 -7.35
CA ASP A 72 0.77 18.43 -6.68
C ASP A 72 -0.71 18.46 -6.24
N GLY A 73 -1.43 17.33 -6.38
CA GLY A 73 -2.86 17.21 -6.10
C GLY A 73 -3.76 17.48 -7.31
N THR A 74 -3.20 17.87 -8.46
CA THR A 74 -3.94 18.05 -9.71
C THR A 74 -3.91 16.84 -10.63
N ARG A 75 -3.03 15.86 -10.35
CA ARG A 75 -2.89 14.65 -11.14
C ARG A 75 -4.03 13.68 -10.86
N GLU A 76 -4.78 13.36 -11.91
CA GLU A 76 -5.79 12.30 -11.88
C GLU A 76 -5.14 10.90 -11.91
N PRO A 77 -5.79 9.89 -11.32
CA PRO A 77 -5.36 8.50 -11.42
C PRO A 77 -5.26 8.04 -12.88
N ILE A 78 -4.17 7.36 -13.22
CA ILE A 78 -3.99 6.79 -14.56
C ILE A 78 -4.53 5.35 -14.64
N GLU A 79 -4.69 4.84 -15.85
CA GLU A 79 -5.31 3.54 -16.11
C GLU A 79 -4.68 2.38 -15.31
N ILE A 80 -3.36 2.36 -15.17
CA ILE A 80 -2.66 1.30 -14.41
C ILE A 80 -2.98 1.33 -12.91
N GLU A 81 -3.16 2.52 -12.33
CA GLU A 81 -3.49 2.69 -10.91
C GLU A 81 -4.95 2.28 -10.64
N LEU A 82 -5.85 2.62 -11.58
CA LEU A 82 -7.26 2.21 -11.53
C LEU A 82 -7.40 0.68 -11.71
N ALA A 83 -6.66 0.10 -12.66
CA ALA A 83 -6.65 -1.34 -12.89
C ALA A 83 -6.10 -2.10 -11.66
N LEU A 84 -5.07 -1.58 -11.00
CA LEU A 84 -4.54 -2.15 -9.76
C LEU A 84 -5.57 -2.09 -8.62
N ALA A 85 -6.32 -0.99 -8.49
CA ALA A 85 -7.40 -0.86 -7.52
C ALA A 85 -8.54 -1.86 -7.78
N GLU A 86 -8.93 -2.03 -9.05
CA GLU A 86 -9.93 -3.03 -9.44
C GLU A 86 -9.46 -4.47 -9.13
N HIS A 87 -8.19 -4.77 -9.44
CA HIS A 87 -7.57 -6.06 -9.13
C HIS A 87 -7.58 -6.34 -7.63
N GLN A 88 -7.20 -5.36 -6.80
CA GLN A 88 -7.27 -5.47 -5.35
C GLN A 88 -8.70 -5.74 -4.86
N GLY A 89 -9.70 -5.02 -5.39
CA GLY A 89 -11.10 -5.23 -5.05
C GLY A 89 -11.56 -6.65 -5.34
N LYS A 90 -11.26 -7.16 -6.54
CA LYS A 90 -11.57 -8.55 -6.93
C LYS A 90 -10.87 -9.57 -6.04
N TYR A 91 -9.60 -9.35 -5.73
CA TYR A 91 -8.79 -10.25 -4.91
C TYR A 91 -9.35 -10.36 -3.48
N VAL A 92 -9.57 -9.22 -2.81
CA VAL A 92 -10.11 -9.17 -1.45
C VAL A 92 -11.52 -9.73 -1.39
N ALA A 93 -12.38 -9.39 -2.35
CA ALA A 93 -13.73 -9.95 -2.43
C ALA A 93 -13.72 -11.49 -2.61
N GLY A 94 -12.78 -12.01 -3.40
CA GLY A 94 -12.58 -13.44 -3.58
C GLY A 94 -12.17 -14.15 -2.30
N VAL A 95 -11.26 -13.55 -1.51
CA VAL A 95 -10.86 -14.09 -0.20
C VAL A 95 -12.03 -14.04 0.78
N ALA A 96 -12.73 -12.90 0.88
CA ALA A 96 -13.89 -12.75 1.77
C ALA A 96 -14.98 -13.78 1.46
N LYS A 97 -15.28 -14.01 0.17
CA LYS A 97 -16.24 -15.03 -0.27
C LYS A 97 -15.85 -16.45 0.14
N ARG A 98 -14.56 -16.79 0.07
CA ARG A 98 -14.08 -18.12 0.51
C ARG A 98 -14.21 -18.28 2.02
N LEU A 99 -13.93 -17.23 2.78
CA LEU A 99 -14.05 -17.24 4.24
C LEU A 99 -15.50 -17.28 4.71
N SER A 100 -16.44 -16.69 3.96
CA SER A 100 -17.87 -16.73 4.30
C SER A 100 -18.56 -18.07 4.01
N GLN A 101 -17.86 -19.00 3.35
CA GLN A 101 -18.39 -20.33 2.97
C GLN A 101 -17.99 -21.44 3.94
N GLY A 102 -17.15 -21.15 4.94
CA GLY A 102 -16.84 -22.05 6.05
C GLY A 102 -17.81 -21.87 7.20
#